data_AF-A0A0B0NLU4-F1
#
_entry.id   AF-A0A0B0NLU4-F1
#
_cell.length_a   1.000
_cell.length_b   1.000
_cell.length_c   1.000
_cell.angle_alpha   90.00
_cell.angle_beta   90.00
_cell.angle_gamma   90.00
#
_symmetry.space_group_name_H-M   'P 1'
#
loop_
_entity.id
_entity.type
_entity.pdbx_description
1 polymer ?
#
loop_
_entity_poly.entity_id
_entity_poly.type
_entity_poly.pdbx_seq_one_letter_code
_entity_poly.pdbx_strand_id
1 'polypeptide(L)' 'MSQATSSLTPVMDPYGIPQAVKVLDSKAEEVLEASPLYFFSLKLLLNKDKRIMFLSINPKIRALWLKTKIEDT' A
#
# COMPACT_ATOMS: atom_id res chain seq x y z
N MET A 1 45.85 -0.51 4.42
CA MET A 1 44.51 -0.58 5.06
C MET A 1 43.56 0.21 4.17
N SER A 2 42.87 -0.46 3.24
CA SER A 2 41.91 0.22 2.34
C SER A 2 40.55 0.23 3.04
N GLN A 3 40.14 1.41 3.49
CA GLN A 3 38.83 1.62 4.11
C GLN A 3 37.78 1.61 2.99
N ALA A 4 37.22 0.43 2.71
CA ALA A 4 36.07 0.29 1.84
C ALA A 4 34.85 0.88 2.57
N THR A 5 34.59 2.17 2.35
CA THR A 5 33.31 2.79 2.70
C THR A 5 32.25 2.17 1.80
N SER A 6 31.61 1.11 2.29
CA SER A 6 30.34 0.63 1.75
C SER A 6 29.33 1.76 1.94
N SER A 7 29.17 2.61 0.91
CA SER A 7 28.08 3.56 0.85
C SER A 7 26.79 2.75 0.79
N LEU A 8 26.18 2.54 1.95
CA LEU A 8 24.78 2.14 2.07
C LEU A 8 23.98 3.27 1.41
N THR A 9 23.75 3.16 0.11
CA THR A 9 22.69 3.92 -0.53
C THR A 9 21.44 3.61 0.29
N PRO A 10 20.79 4.60 0.91
CA PRO A 10 19.51 4.34 1.55
C PRO A 10 18.65 3.72 0.46
N VAL A 11 18.20 2.49 0.66
CA VAL A 11 17.19 1.91 -0.22
C VAL A 11 15.98 2.79 0.00
N MET A 12 15.85 3.82 -0.83
CA MET A 12 14.64 4.63 -0.88
C MET A 12 13.53 3.63 -1.12
N ASP A 13 12.56 3.59 -0.22
CA ASP A 13 11.41 2.71 -0.39
C ASP A 13 10.79 3.02 -1.76
N PRO A 14 10.94 2.11 -2.76
CA PRO A 14 10.57 2.40 -4.13
C PRO A 14 9.05 2.57 -4.29
N TYR A 15 8.29 2.17 -3.27
CA TYR A 15 6.84 2.32 -3.22
C TYR A 15 6.38 3.38 -2.23
N GLY A 16 7.30 3.98 -1.45
CA GLY A 16 6.98 4.97 -0.43
C GLY A 16 5.92 4.51 0.58
N ILE A 17 5.93 3.23 0.98
CA ILE A 17 4.95 2.58 1.86
C ILE A 17 4.75 3.37 3.16
N PRO A 18 5.78 3.83 3.90
CA PRO A 18 5.56 4.68 5.07
C PRO A 18 4.76 5.93 4.77
N GLN A 19 4.97 6.54 3.60
CA GLN A 19 4.21 7.73 3.18
C GLN A 19 2.79 7.36 2.74
N ALA A 20 2.61 6.25 2.02
CA ALA A 20 1.31 5.76 1.61
C ALA A 20 0.43 5.37 2.82
N VAL A 21 1.03 4.75 3.85
CA VAL A 21 0.36 4.44 5.12
C VAL A 21 -0.04 5.73 5.84
N LYS A 22 0.85 6.73 5.95
CA LYS A 22 0.49 8.05 6.51
C LYS A 22 -0.66 8.72 5.77
N VAL A 23 -0.69 8.64 4.45
CA VAL A 23 -1.80 9.19 3.64
C VAL A 23 -3.08 8.41 3.92
N LEU A 24 -3.03 7.07 3.98
CA LEU A 24 -4.17 6.24 4.32
C LEU A 24 -4.71 6.57 5.73
N ASP A 25 -3.84 6.70 6.72
CA ASP A 25 -4.18 7.04 8.10
C ASP A 25 -4.75 8.47 8.21
N SER A 26 -4.24 9.42 7.41
CA SER A 26 -4.83 10.76 7.35
C SER A 26 -6.25 10.79 6.77
N LYS A 27 -6.65 9.71 6.09
CA LYS A 27 -8.00 9.52 5.55
C LYS A 27 -8.91 8.72 6.48
N ALA A 28 -8.43 8.32 7.66
CA ALA A 28 -9.21 7.67 8.70
C ALA A 28 -10.41 8.51 9.20
N GLU A 29 -10.31 9.85 9.08
CA GLU A 29 -11.42 10.76 9.41
C GLU A 29 -12.57 10.67 8.39
N GLU A 30 -12.26 10.39 7.12
CA GLU A 30 -13.24 10.25 6.03
C GLU A 30 -13.71 8.79 5.84
N VAL A 31 -12.84 7.84 6.19
CA VAL A 31 -13.04 6.40 6.07
C VAL A 31 -12.84 5.80 7.45
N LEU A 32 -13.93 5.43 8.13
CA LEU A 32 -13.87 4.79 9.46
C LEU A 32 -12.71 3.79 9.49
N GLU A 33 -11.85 3.87 10.51
CA GLU A 33 -10.69 2.96 10.68
C GLU A 33 -11.13 1.48 10.70
N ALA A 34 -12.38 1.22 11.10
CA ALA A 34 -12.99 -0.10 11.10
C ALA A 34 -13.51 -0.55 9.72
N SER A 35 -13.43 0.30 8.68
CA SER A 35 -13.97 -0.03 7.37
C SER A 35 -13.19 -1.18 6.73
N PRO A 36 -13.88 -2.13 6.07
CA PRO A 36 -13.22 -3.17 5.30
C PRO A 36 -12.28 -2.62 4.22
N LEU A 37 -12.56 -1.42 3.69
CA LEU A 37 -11.70 -0.74 2.71
C LEU A 37 -10.36 -0.28 3.33
N TYR A 38 -10.36 0.26 4.54
CA TYR A 38 -9.14 0.65 5.25
C TYR A 38 -8.25 -0.57 5.48
N PHE A 39 -8.80 -1.63 6.08
CA PHE A 39 -8.06 -2.87 6.33
C PHE A 39 -7.58 -3.56 5.05
N PHE A 40 -8.39 -3.56 4.00
CA PHE A 40 -7.99 -4.09 2.69
C PHE A 40 -6.80 -3.32 2.12
N SER A 41 -6.87 -1.99 2.13
CA SER A 41 -5.82 -1.10 1.62
C SER A 41 -4.53 -1.27 2.41
N LEU A 42 -4.59 -1.35 3.74
CA LEU A 42 -3.44 -1.59 4.60
C LEU A 42 -2.79 -2.96 4.32
N LYS A 43 -3.59 -4.03 4.26
CA LYS A 43 -3.09 -5.38 3.90
C LYS A 43 -2.45 -5.42 2.52
N LEU A 44 -3.00 -4.68 1.57
CA LEU A 44 -2.48 -4.57 0.22
C LEU A 44 -1.14 -3.82 0.19
N LEU A 45 -1.04 -2.68 0.89
CA LEU A 45 0.18 -1.88 0.95
C LEU A 45 1.34 -2.65 1.59
N LEU A 46 1.08 -3.37 2.68
CA LEU A 46 2.11 -4.09 3.45
C LEU A 46 2.57 -5.39 2.77
N ASN A 47 1.73 -6.03 1.95
CA ASN A 47 2.10 -7.27 1.27
C ASN A 47 2.64 -7.00 -0.14
N LYS A 48 3.95 -7.20 -0.33
CA LYS A 48 4.64 -6.96 -1.62
C LYS A 48 4.00 -7.68 -2.79
N ASP A 49 3.73 -8.98 -2.68
CA ASP A 49 3.26 -9.78 -3.80
C ASP A 49 1.83 -9.42 -4.18
N LYS A 50 0.96 -9.21 -3.18
CA LYS A 50 -0.41 -8.74 -3.41
C LYS A 50 -0.42 -7.34 -4.01
N ARG A 51 0.46 -6.45 -3.57
CA ARG A 51 0.61 -5.10 -4.16
C ARG A 51 1.01 -5.19 -5.63
N ILE A 52 2.05 -5.96 -5.96
CA ILE A 52 2.51 -6.14 -7.34
C ILE A 52 1.40 -6.74 -8.20
N MET A 53 0.75 -7.80 -7.72
CA MET A 53 -0.37 -8.43 -8.41
C MET A 53 -1.51 -7.43 -8.65
N PHE A 54 -1.94 -6.70 -7.62
CA PHE A 54 -2.99 -5.70 -7.78
C PHE A 54 -2.62 -4.63 -8.80
N LEU A 55 -1.41 -4.08 -8.73
CA LEU A 55 -0.95 -3.05 -9.68
C LEU A 55 -0.86 -3.57 -11.12
N SER A 56 -0.65 -4.88 -11.31
CA SER A 56 -0.63 -5.52 -12.64
C SER A 56 -2.01 -5.76 -13.25
N ILE A 57 -3.09 -5.69 -12.47
CA ILE A 57 -4.46 -5.93 -12.93
C ILE A 57 -5.01 -4.71 -13.68
N ASN A 58 -5.85 -4.97 -14.69
CA ASN A 58 -6.56 -3.93 -15.43
C ASN A 58 -7.30 -2.95 -14.49
N PRO A 59 -7.22 -1.62 -14.71
CA PRO A 59 -7.89 -0.63 -13.87
C PRO A 59 -9.39 -0.88 -13.65
N LYS A 60 -10.13 -1.35 -14.67
CA LYS A 60 -11.56 -1.65 -14.55
C LYS A 60 -11.84 -2.80 -13.59
N ILE A 61 -11.01 -3.84 -13.64
CA ILE A 61 -11.11 -5.00 -12.75
C ILE A 61 -10.75 -4.60 -11.31
N ARG A 62 -9.72 -3.76 -11.12
CA ARG A 62 -9.38 -3.21 -9.81
C ARG A 62 -10.53 -2.43 -9.19
N ALA A 63 -11.18 -1.57 -9.98
CA ALA A 63 -12.33 -0.80 -9.52
C ALA A 63 -13.49 -1.70 -9.09
N LEU A 64 -13.79 -2.75 -9.88
CA LEU A 64 -14.81 -3.73 -9.52
C LEU A 64 -14.46 -4.46 -8.21
N TRP A 65 -13.20 -4.88 -8.04
CA TRP A 65 -12.77 -5.57 -6.83
C TRP A 65 -12.86 -4.68 -5.59
N LEU A 66 -12.45 -3.41 -5.69
CA LEU A 66 -12.60 -2.43 -4.61
C LEU A 66 -14.08 -2.21 -4.26
N LYS A 67 -14.96 -2.10 -5.27
CA LYS A 67 -16.40 -1.97 -5.06
C LYS A 67 -16.97 -3.13 -4.24
N THR A 68 -16.60 -4.38 -4.56
CA THR A 68 -17.05 -5.54 -3.76
C THR A 68 -16.58 -5.49 -2.32
N LYS A 69 -15.38 -4.97 -2.05
CA LYS A 69 -14.84 -4.84 -0.69
C LYS A 69 -15.55 -3.78 0.15
N ILE A 70 -16.16 -2.79 -0.50
CA ILE A 70 -16.97 -1.76 0.17
C ILE A 70 -18.39 -2.29 0.43
N GLU A 71 -18.98 -2.98 -0.55
CA GLU A 71 -20.35 -3.52 -0.47
C GLU A 71 -20.48 -4.75 0.46
N ASP A 72 -19.39 -5.44 0.79
CA ASP A 72 -19.34 -6.51 1.80
C ASP A 72 -19.44 -5.98 3.27
N THR A 73 -19.70 -4.68 3.47
CA THR A 73 -19.81 -4.00 4.79
C THR A 73 -21.25 -3.61 5.09
#